data_AF-A0A2Y9S5D1-F1
#
_entry.id   AF-A0A2Y9S5D1-F1
#
_cell.length_a   1.000
_cell.length_b   1.000
_cell.length_c   1.000
_cell.angle_alpha   90.00
_cell.angle_beta   90.00
_cell.angle_gamma   90.00
#
_symmetry.space_group_name_H-M   'P 1'
#
loop_
_entity.id
_entity.type
_entity.pdbx_description
1 polymer ?
#
loop_
_entity_poly.entity_id
_entity_poly.type
_entity_poly.pdbx_seq_one_letter_code
_entity_poly.pdbx_strand_id
1 'polypeptide(L)'
;MGHHVAPVVPQQKYSRCGAGHQVALGLREWLSGDPIHSAVTEALRAPGKVPGCSGTRNLHDNLSDLRAQVAANQKGIQLVGELIGQYGLDVVQAYMGHIQANAELAVRDMLRAFGTSRQARGLPLELSAEDHMDDGSPIRLRVQINLSQGSAVFDFSGTGPEVLGNLNAPRAVTLSALIYCLRCLVGRDIPLNQGCLAPVRVVIPKGSILDPSPEAAVVGGNVLTSQRVVDVILGAFGACAASQGCMNNVTLGNAHMGYYETVAGGAGAGPGWHGRSGVHSHMTNTRITDPEILESRYPVILRRFELRRGSGGRGRFRGGDGVIRELLFREEALLPLYRPLYRSTGSV
;
A
#
# COMPACT_ATOMS: atom_id res chain seq x y z
N MET A 1 4.39 12.47 2.35
CA MET A 1 4.84 11.25 3.06
C MET A 1 6.07 10.74 2.34
N GLY A 2 7.16 10.47 3.06
CA GLY A 2 8.31 9.70 2.57
C GLY A 2 8.20 8.25 3.02
N HIS A 3 8.76 7.30 2.27
CA HIS A 3 8.71 5.87 2.59
C HIS A 3 10.10 5.35 2.95
N HIS A 4 10.36 5.13 4.24
CA HIS A 4 11.58 4.47 4.72
C HIS A 4 11.21 3.30 5.63
N VAL A 5 11.81 2.15 5.36
CA VAL A 5 11.68 0.95 6.20
C VAL A 5 13.07 0.56 6.66
N ALA A 6 13.26 0.45 7.97
CA ALA A 6 14.56 0.18 8.58
C ALA A 6 15.02 -1.30 8.65
N PRO A 7 14.28 -2.38 8.34
CA PRO A 7 14.80 -3.72 8.65
C PRO A 7 15.32 -4.53 7.47
N VAL A 8 16.59 -4.91 7.63
CA VAL A 8 17.21 -6.09 7.05
C VAL A 8 17.49 -7.10 8.17
N VAL A 9 16.51 -7.35 9.04
CA VAL A 9 16.58 -8.36 10.10
C VAL A 9 15.54 -9.44 9.80
N PRO A 10 15.84 -10.75 10.00
CA PRO A 10 14.85 -11.82 9.89
C PRO A 10 13.61 -11.49 10.74
N GLN A 11 12.48 -11.28 10.08
CA GLN A 11 11.32 -10.58 10.67
C GLN A 11 10.52 -11.40 11.68
N GLN A 12 10.84 -12.68 11.89
CA GLN A 12 10.36 -13.42 13.07
C GLN A 12 10.78 -12.75 14.39
N LYS A 13 11.80 -11.88 14.39
CA LYS A 13 12.20 -11.09 15.58
C LYS A 13 11.49 -9.74 15.69
N TYR A 14 10.73 -9.29 14.68
CA TYR A 14 10.14 -7.95 14.68
C TYR A 14 8.95 -7.78 15.64
N SER A 15 8.20 -8.86 15.90
CA SER A 15 7.16 -8.87 16.94
C SER A 15 7.71 -8.54 18.33
N ARG A 16 9.02 -8.75 18.57
CA ARG A 16 9.70 -8.35 19.82
C ARG A 16 10.25 -6.92 19.81
N CYS A 17 10.45 -6.30 18.64
CA CYS A 17 11.09 -4.98 18.57
C CYS A 17 10.11 -3.81 18.77
N GLY A 18 8.77 -4.04 18.84
CA GLY A 18 7.77 -3.00 19.17
C GLY A 18 7.78 -1.74 18.29
N ALA A 19 8.52 -1.73 17.19
CA ALA A 19 8.90 -0.52 16.45
C ALA A 19 7.82 -0.05 15.46
N GLY A 20 6.55 -0.44 15.68
CA GLY A 20 5.39 0.05 14.92
C GLY A 20 4.83 1.38 15.44
N HIS A 21 5.27 1.82 16.63
CA HIS A 21 4.78 3.03 17.29
C HIS A 21 5.95 3.78 17.90
N GLN A 22 6.51 4.77 17.18
CA GLN A 22 7.18 5.96 17.77
C GLN A 22 7.88 6.75 16.66
N VAL A 23 7.15 7.58 15.92
CA VAL A 23 7.60 8.93 15.53
C VAL A 23 6.35 9.78 15.27
N ALA A 24 5.69 10.24 16.32
CA ALA A 24 4.66 11.27 16.24
C ALA A 24 4.88 12.27 17.37
N LEU A 25 5.95 13.06 17.27
CA LEU A 25 6.23 14.14 18.21
C LEU A 25 6.61 15.42 17.44
N GLY A 26 5.79 16.47 17.66
CA GLY A 26 6.18 17.88 17.67
C GLY A 26 6.89 18.46 16.43
N LEU A 27 6.22 18.52 15.28
CA LEU A 27 6.79 19.07 14.02
C LEU A 27 6.94 20.60 13.95
N ARG A 28 6.52 21.37 14.97
CA ARG A 28 6.58 22.85 14.93
C ARG A 28 7.94 23.44 15.33
N GLU A 29 8.72 22.75 16.14
CA GLU A 29 9.98 23.27 16.69
C GLU A 29 11.22 22.79 15.90
N TRP A 30 11.02 21.95 14.88
CA TRP A 30 12.11 21.30 14.13
C TRP A 30 12.90 22.25 13.22
N LEU A 31 12.33 23.42 12.91
CA LEU A 31 12.96 24.45 12.07
C LEU A 31 13.84 25.43 12.88
N SER A 32 13.87 25.34 14.22
CA SER A 32 14.49 26.36 15.08
C SER A 32 15.74 25.92 15.88
N GLY A 33 16.21 24.66 15.83
CA GLY A 33 17.50 24.28 16.44
C GLY A 33 17.65 22.84 16.96
N ASP A 34 18.85 22.55 17.47
CA ASP A 34 19.45 21.24 17.86
C ASP A 34 18.65 20.25 18.75
N PRO A 35 17.78 20.65 19.70
CA PRO A 35 17.22 19.71 20.69
C PRO A 35 16.34 18.60 20.11
N ILE A 36 15.67 18.84 18.98
CA ILE A 36 14.78 17.84 18.38
C ILE A 36 15.54 16.95 17.39
N HIS A 37 16.63 17.46 16.83
CA HIS A 37 17.52 16.65 16.02
C HIS A 37 18.14 15.52 16.85
N SER A 38 18.57 15.82 18.08
CA SER A 38 19.11 14.81 19.01
C SER A 38 18.02 13.82 19.47
N ALA A 39 16.83 14.29 19.85
CA ALA A 39 15.71 13.43 20.25
C ALA A 39 15.25 12.49 19.13
N VAL A 40 15.12 13.01 17.89
CA VAL A 40 14.77 12.19 16.71
C VAL A 40 15.87 11.19 16.39
N THR A 41 17.14 11.60 16.47
CA THR A 41 18.27 10.70 16.27
C THR A 41 18.28 9.58 17.30
N GLU A 42 18.02 9.89 18.58
CA GLU A 42 17.92 8.87 19.61
C GLU A 42 16.75 7.92 19.35
N ALA A 43 15.57 8.43 18.98
CA ALA A 43 14.41 7.60 18.65
C ALA A 43 14.69 6.66 17.47
N LEU A 44 15.33 7.14 16.40
CA LEU A 44 15.70 6.31 15.24
C LEU A 44 16.78 5.26 15.56
N ARG A 45 17.61 5.51 16.59
CA ARG A 45 18.64 4.57 17.06
C ARG A 45 18.14 3.63 18.17
N ALA A 46 17.07 3.99 18.87
CA ALA A 46 16.54 3.25 20.02
C ALA A 46 16.28 1.76 19.75
N PRO A 47 15.76 1.34 18.57
CA PRO A 47 15.61 -0.10 18.27
C PRO A 47 16.91 -0.89 18.36
N GLY A 48 18.07 -0.27 18.14
CA GLY A 48 19.38 -0.92 18.31
C GLY A 48 19.76 -1.24 19.75
N LYS A 49 19.03 -0.69 20.74
CA LYS A 49 19.20 -1.02 22.17
C LYS A 49 18.54 -2.36 22.53
N VAL A 50 17.71 -2.93 21.65
CA VAL A 50 17.03 -4.21 21.87
C VAL A 50 17.88 -5.36 21.29
N PRO A 51 18.20 -6.42 22.07
CA PRO A 51 19.02 -7.53 21.59
C PRO A 51 18.49 -8.17 20.31
N GLY A 52 19.33 -8.21 19.27
CA GLY A 52 18.98 -8.78 17.96
C GLY A 52 18.16 -7.88 17.04
N CYS A 53 17.88 -6.63 17.44
CA CYS A 53 17.33 -5.58 16.58
C CYS A 53 18.46 -4.62 16.13
N SER A 54 18.20 -3.82 15.10
CA SER A 54 19.11 -2.77 14.62
C SER A 54 18.40 -1.43 14.62
N GLY A 55 19.08 -0.35 15.02
CA GLY A 55 18.62 1.00 14.74
C GLY A 55 18.67 1.33 13.26
N THR A 56 18.36 2.58 12.90
CA THR A 56 18.52 3.03 11.51
C THR A 56 19.97 2.83 10.99
N ARG A 57 20.08 2.35 9.74
CA ARG A 57 21.36 2.25 9.00
C ARG A 57 21.67 3.52 8.22
N ASN A 58 20.65 4.28 7.84
CA ASN A 58 20.75 5.46 6.98
C ASN A 58 20.21 6.69 7.71
N LEU A 59 20.82 7.03 8.85
CA LEU A 59 20.36 8.14 9.68
C LEU A 59 20.30 9.46 8.90
N HIS A 60 21.31 9.72 8.06
CA HIS A 60 21.35 10.93 7.24
C HIS A 60 20.13 11.02 6.32
N ASP A 61 19.80 9.95 5.59
CA ASP A 61 18.64 9.90 4.70
C ASP A 61 17.34 10.09 5.48
N ASN A 62 17.20 9.42 6.63
CA ASN A 62 15.99 9.56 7.46
C ASN A 62 15.78 10.99 7.93
N LEU A 63 16.85 11.68 8.34
CA LEU A 63 16.78 13.08 8.74
C LEU A 63 16.47 13.99 7.55
N SER A 64 17.10 13.75 6.39
CA SER A 64 16.80 14.50 5.17
C SER A 64 15.35 14.33 4.71
N ASP A 65 14.79 13.13 4.85
CA ASP A 65 13.38 12.86 4.55
C ASP A 65 12.43 13.57 5.51
N LEU A 66 12.75 13.62 6.81
CA LEU A 66 11.98 14.40 7.77
C LEU A 66 12.04 15.90 7.44
N ARG A 67 13.19 16.42 6.98
CA ARG A 67 13.33 17.81 6.44
C ARG A 67 12.42 18.03 5.25
N ALA A 68 12.43 17.12 4.30
CA ALA A 68 11.56 17.22 3.14
C ALA A 68 10.07 17.23 3.55
N GLN A 69 9.66 16.38 4.50
CA GLN A 69 8.28 16.34 4.99
C GLN A 69 7.86 17.62 5.71
N VAL A 70 8.72 18.16 6.58
CA VAL A 70 8.48 19.45 7.26
C VAL A 70 8.36 20.58 6.25
N ALA A 71 9.28 20.67 5.29
CA ALA A 71 9.26 21.69 4.25
C ALA A 71 8.00 21.62 3.39
N ALA A 72 7.57 20.41 3.02
CA ALA A 72 6.34 20.19 2.27
C ALA A 72 5.10 20.64 3.06
N ASN A 73 5.02 20.30 4.35
CA ASN A 73 3.92 20.73 5.21
C ASN A 73 3.91 22.26 5.40
N GLN A 74 5.08 22.88 5.57
CA GLN A 74 5.20 24.33 5.68
C GLN A 74 4.71 25.03 4.41
N LYS A 75 5.06 24.50 3.23
CA LYS A 75 4.54 25.02 1.96
C LYS A 75 3.03 24.83 1.86
N GLY A 76 2.50 23.69 2.33
CA GLY A 76 1.06 23.44 2.42
C GLY A 76 0.33 24.47 3.30
N ILE A 77 0.86 24.77 4.49
CA ILE A 77 0.32 25.80 5.39
C ILE A 77 0.30 27.16 4.70
N GLN A 78 1.40 27.53 4.03
CA GLN A 78 1.49 28.79 3.30
C GLN A 78 0.42 28.88 2.20
N LEU A 79 0.31 27.86 1.34
CA LEU A 79 -0.63 27.85 0.22
C LEU A 79 -2.10 27.89 0.69
N VAL A 80 -2.43 27.17 1.76
CA VAL A 80 -3.77 27.22 2.37
C VAL A 80 -4.03 28.61 2.98
N GLY A 81 -3.03 29.20 3.63
CA GLY A 81 -3.12 30.56 4.17
C GLY A 81 -3.33 31.61 3.07
N GLU A 82 -2.63 31.51 1.95
CA GLU A 82 -2.81 32.37 0.76
C GLU A 82 -4.23 32.23 0.20
N LEU A 83 -4.74 31.00 0.09
CA LEU A 83 -6.11 30.73 -0.38
C LEU A 83 -7.16 31.35 0.56
N ILE A 84 -6.98 31.20 1.88
CA ILE A 84 -7.85 31.81 2.90
C ILE A 84 -7.77 33.34 2.82
N GLY A 85 -6.59 33.92 2.61
CA GLY A 85 -6.42 35.36 2.45
C GLY A 85 -7.14 35.92 1.23
N GLN A 86 -7.20 35.16 0.13
CA GLN A 86 -7.87 35.58 -1.10
C GLN A 86 -9.40 35.40 -1.06
N TYR A 87 -9.89 34.30 -0.49
CA TYR A 87 -11.30 33.90 -0.59
C TYR A 87 -12.06 33.94 0.75
N GLY A 88 -11.38 34.08 1.88
CA GLY A 88 -11.96 33.97 3.21
C GLY A 88 -12.08 32.52 3.70
N LEU A 89 -12.05 32.34 5.02
CA LEU A 89 -12.07 31.02 5.66
C LEU A 89 -13.35 30.24 5.34
N ASP A 90 -14.51 30.90 5.44
CA ASP A 90 -15.82 30.26 5.25
C ASP A 90 -15.95 29.69 3.84
N VAL A 91 -15.47 30.40 2.82
CA VAL A 91 -15.49 29.96 1.43
C VAL A 91 -14.59 28.74 1.25
N VAL A 92 -13.35 28.79 1.76
CA VAL A 92 -12.41 27.67 1.66
C VAL A 92 -12.98 26.42 2.33
N GLN A 93 -13.53 26.55 3.54
CA GLN A 93 -14.15 25.43 4.26
C GLN A 93 -15.37 24.87 3.51
N ALA A 94 -16.22 25.73 2.96
CA ALA A 94 -17.36 25.30 2.14
C ALA A 94 -16.91 24.48 0.94
N TYR A 95 -15.90 24.94 0.19
CA TYR A 95 -15.37 24.19 -0.96
C TYR A 95 -14.67 22.88 -0.56
N MET A 96 -13.98 22.81 0.59
CA MET A 96 -13.48 21.55 1.14
C MET A 96 -14.63 20.56 1.39
N GLY A 97 -15.77 21.05 1.92
CA GLY A 97 -16.99 20.26 2.09
C GLY A 97 -17.58 19.79 0.76
N HIS A 98 -17.71 20.69 -0.23
CA HIS A 98 -18.24 20.36 -1.55
C HIS A 98 -17.39 19.30 -2.28
N ILE A 99 -16.06 19.35 -2.12
CA ILE A 99 -15.14 18.33 -2.68
C ILE A 99 -15.42 16.94 -2.10
N GLN A 100 -15.68 16.85 -0.78
CA GLN A 100 -16.02 15.58 -0.14
C GLN A 100 -17.42 15.10 -0.53
N ALA A 101 -18.42 15.99 -0.53
CA ALA A 101 -19.78 15.66 -0.92
C ALA A 101 -19.87 15.18 -2.37
N ASN A 102 -19.10 15.77 -3.29
CA ASN A 102 -19.04 15.32 -4.67
C ASN A 102 -18.46 13.89 -4.80
N ALA A 103 -17.43 13.57 -4.01
CA ALA A 103 -16.87 12.22 -3.98
C ALA A 103 -17.88 11.19 -3.43
N GLU A 104 -18.62 11.56 -2.38
CA GLU A 104 -19.73 10.74 -1.85
C GLU A 104 -20.78 10.47 -2.92
N LEU A 105 -21.31 11.52 -3.56
CA LEU A 105 -22.33 11.39 -4.60
C LEU A 105 -21.85 10.51 -5.76
N ALA A 106 -20.59 10.66 -6.18
CA ALA A 106 -20.02 9.84 -7.23
C ALA A 106 -19.96 8.35 -6.88
N VAL A 107 -19.62 8.00 -5.64
CA VAL A 107 -19.66 6.60 -5.19
C VAL A 107 -21.10 6.09 -5.08
N ARG A 108 -22.04 6.91 -4.60
CA ARG A 108 -23.46 6.54 -4.55
C ARG A 108 -24.02 6.23 -5.94
N ASP A 109 -23.73 7.09 -6.91
CA ASP A 109 -24.17 6.91 -8.31
C ASP A 109 -23.56 5.65 -8.93
N MET A 110 -22.27 5.40 -8.69
CA MET A 110 -21.59 4.19 -9.13
C MET A 110 -22.25 2.93 -8.57
N LEU A 111 -22.53 2.89 -7.25
CA LEU A 111 -23.17 1.75 -6.60
C LEU A 111 -24.59 1.50 -7.15
N ARG A 112 -25.37 2.56 -7.38
CA ARG A 112 -26.69 2.45 -8.00
C ARG A 112 -26.60 1.91 -9.42
N ALA A 113 -25.77 2.51 -10.26
CA ALA A 113 -25.61 2.08 -11.66
C ALA A 113 -25.18 0.61 -11.75
N PHE A 114 -24.20 0.22 -10.94
CA PHE A 114 -23.71 -1.16 -10.87
C PHE A 114 -24.82 -2.13 -10.39
N GLY A 115 -25.51 -1.80 -9.29
CA GLY A 115 -26.57 -2.65 -8.75
C GLY A 115 -27.79 -2.75 -9.68
N THR A 116 -28.22 -1.65 -10.31
CA THR A 116 -29.31 -1.65 -11.30
C THR A 116 -28.96 -2.52 -12.50
N SER A 117 -27.73 -2.41 -13.03
CA SER A 117 -27.24 -3.29 -14.09
C SER A 117 -27.25 -4.76 -13.70
N ARG A 118 -26.94 -5.10 -12.44
CA ARG A 118 -26.99 -6.47 -11.93
C ARG A 118 -28.41 -6.98 -11.80
N GLN A 119 -29.29 -6.19 -11.21
CA GLN A 119 -30.70 -6.54 -11.05
C GLN A 119 -31.38 -6.76 -12.41
N ALA A 120 -31.07 -5.93 -13.42
CA ALA A 120 -31.57 -6.09 -14.79
C ALA A 120 -31.09 -7.41 -15.45
N ARG A 121 -29.97 -7.98 -14.99
CA ARG A 121 -29.44 -9.27 -15.43
C ARG A 121 -29.88 -10.44 -14.53
N GLY A 122 -30.78 -10.21 -13.57
CA GLY A 122 -31.21 -11.23 -12.60
C GLY A 122 -30.12 -11.65 -11.62
N LEU A 123 -29.06 -10.85 -11.44
CA LEU A 123 -27.95 -11.13 -10.53
C LEU A 123 -28.21 -10.54 -9.14
N PRO A 124 -27.73 -11.19 -8.06
CA PRO A 124 -27.89 -10.68 -6.70
C PRO A 124 -27.11 -9.37 -6.49
N LEU A 125 -27.63 -8.53 -5.59
CA LEU A 125 -26.96 -7.33 -5.08
C LEU A 125 -25.94 -7.62 -3.97
N GLU A 126 -25.84 -8.89 -3.58
CA GLU A 126 -24.75 -9.40 -2.77
C GLU A 126 -23.59 -9.86 -3.67
N LEU A 127 -22.39 -9.42 -3.33
CA LEU A 127 -21.14 -9.81 -3.97
C LEU A 127 -20.26 -10.52 -2.94
N SER A 128 -19.42 -11.43 -3.39
CA SER A 128 -18.40 -12.02 -2.55
C SER A 128 -17.13 -12.28 -3.35
N ALA A 129 -16.00 -12.16 -2.66
CA ALA A 129 -14.71 -12.59 -3.16
C ALA A 129 -13.83 -13.03 -1.99
N GLU A 130 -12.93 -13.96 -2.29
CA GLU A 130 -11.97 -14.48 -1.36
C GLU A 130 -10.67 -14.75 -2.09
N ASP A 131 -9.57 -14.41 -1.44
CA ASP A 131 -8.24 -14.78 -1.88
C ASP A 131 -7.34 -14.97 -0.65
N HIS A 132 -6.15 -15.51 -0.84
CA HIS A 132 -5.26 -15.91 0.24
C HIS A 132 -3.93 -15.18 0.15
N MET A 133 -3.42 -14.77 1.31
CA MET A 133 -2.02 -14.41 1.46
C MET A 133 -1.14 -15.64 1.26
N ASP A 134 0.15 -15.43 0.99
CA ASP A 134 1.05 -16.54 0.69
C ASP A 134 1.24 -17.52 1.86
N ASP A 135 0.99 -17.09 3.11
CA ASP A 135 0.98 -17.94 4.30
C ASP A 135 -0.34 -18.72 4.49
N GLY A 136 -1.29 -18.55 3.57
CA GLY A 136 -2.62 -19.17 3.61
C GLY A 136 -3.67 -18.39 4.40
N SER A 137 -3.34 -17.21 4.93
CA SER A 137 -4.31 -16.35 5.61
C SER A 137 -5.38 -15.85 4.63
N PRO A 138 -6.68 -16.12 4.85
CA PRO A 138 -7.72 -15.72 3.92
C PRO A 138 -8.05 -14.23 4.07
N ILE A 139 -8.25 -13.54 2.94
CA ILE A 139 -8.85 -12.22 2.85
C ILE A 139 -10.23 -12.40 2.21
N ARG A 140 -11.28 -12.18 3.00
CA ARG A 140 -12.67 -12.40 2.57
C ARG A 140 -13.44 -11.10 2.54
N LEU A 141 -14.24 -10.91 1.51
CA LEU A 141 -15.14 -9.78 1.40
C LEU A 141 -16.53 -10.26 0.99
N ARG A 142 -17.54 -9.78 1.71
CA ARG A 142 -18.93 -9.73 1.24
C ARG A 142 -19.33 -8.27 1.07
N VAL A 143 -20.00 -7.96 -0.03
CA VAL A 143 -20.55 -6.62 -0.30
C VAL A 143 -22.05 -6.71 -0.46
N GLN A 144 -22.79 -5.94 0.32
CA GLN A 144 -24.24 -5.82 0.17
C GLN A 144 -24.58 -4.42 -0.32
N ILE A 145 -25.17 -4.32 -1.52
CA ILE A 145 -25.53 -3.03 -2.13
C ILE A 145 -26.99 -2.68 -1.83
N ASN A 146 -27.23 -1.45 -1.37
CA ASN A 146 -28.56 -0.86 -1.22
C ASN A 146 -28.81 0.19 -2.30
N LEU A 147 -29.71 -0.12 -3.23
CA LEU A 147 -30.03 0.75 -4.36
C LEU A 147 -30.75 2.03 -3.98
N SER A 148 -31.68 1.99 -3.03
CA SER A 148 -32.47 3.18 -2.67
C SER A 148 -31.57 4.26 -2.05
N GLN A 149 -30.64 3.83 -1.20
CA GLN A 149 -29.68 4.72 -0.56
C GLN A 149 -28.44 5.01 -1.42
N GLY A 150 -28.13 4.17 -2.40
CA GLY A 150 -26.84 4.19 -3.08
C GLY A 150 -25.69 3.91 -2.11
N SER A 151 -25.92 3.05 -1.11
CA SER A 151 -24.95 2.71 -0.08
C SER A 151 -24.54 1.24 -0.20
N ALA A 152 -23.45 0.87 0.47
CA ALA A 152 -23.04 -0.53 0.54
C ALA A 152 -22.40 -0.88 1.87
N VAL A 153 -22.55 -2.14 2.27
CA VAL A 153 -21.82 -2.72 3.41
C VAL A 153 -20.69 -3.55 2.85
N PHE A 154 -19.45 -3.22 3.21
CA PHE A 154 -18.26 -4.01 2.92
C PHE A 154 -17.89 -4.76 4.19
N ASP A 155 -18.18 -6.05 4.20
CA ASP A 155 -18.00 -6.94 5.35
C ASP A 155 -16.81 -7.88 5.13
N PHE A 156 -15.73 -7.64 5.88
CA PHE A 156 -14.54 -8.47 5.88
C PHE A 156 -14.61 -9.63 6.89
N SER A 157 -15.78 -9.91 7.47
CA SER A 157 -15.96 -11.02 8.42
C SER A 157 -15.66 -12.37 7.79
N GLY A 158 -14.79 -13.14 8.46
CA GLY A 158 -14.24 -14.40 7.97
C GLY A 158 -12.82 -14.28 7.42
N THR A 159 -12.28 -13.07 7.31
CA THR A 159 -10.86 -12.80 7.10
C THR A 159 -10.02 -13.38 8.25
N GLY A 160 -8.81 -13.85 7.94
CA GLY A 160 -7.92 -14.54 8.86
C GLY A 160 -7.52 -13.69 10.08
N PRO A 161 -7.11 -14.35 11.19
CA PRO A 161 -6.66 -13.66 12.38
C PRO A 161 -5.36 -12.89 12.11
N GLU A 162 -4.98 -12.02 13.04
CA GLU A 162 -3.62 -11.48 13.11
C GLU A 162 -2.58 -12.62 12.99
N VAL A 163 -1.53 -12.36 12.22
CA VAL A 163 -0.45 -13.33 11.98
C VAL A 163 0.79 -12.99 12.79
N LEU A 164 1.52 -14.04 13.21
CA LEU A 164 2.85 -13.93 13.81
C LEU A 164 3.91 -13.63 12.74
N GLY A 165 3.72 -12.52 12.04
CA GLY A 165 4.53 -12.04 10.92
C GLY A 165 4.27 -10.56 10.72
N ASN A 166 4.75 -9.99 9.61
CA ASN A 166 4.62 -8.56 9.34
C ASN A 166 3.54 -8.21 8.29
N LEU A 167 2.76 -9.20 7.84
CA LEU A 167 1.71 -9.03 6.84
C LEU A 167 0.43 -8.40 7.43
N ASN A 168 0.42 -8.06 8.72
CA ASN A 168 -0.73 -7.42 9.33
C ASN A 168 -0.91 -6.00 8.77
N ALA A 169 -2.10 -5.68 8.29
CA ALA A 169 -2.47 -4.38 7.77
C ALA A 169 -3.32 -3.63 8.80
N PRO A 170 -2.84 -2.49 9.35
CA PRO A 170 -3.66 -1.63 10.20
C PRO A 170 -4.95 -1.25 9.48
N ARG A 171 -6.03 -1.06 10.25
CA ARG A 171 -7.34 -0.65 9.71
C ARG A 171 -7.28 0.49 8.68
N ALA A 172 -6.41 1.48 8.91
CA ALA A 172 -6.21 2.60 7.99
C ALA A 172 -5.72 2.17 6.58
N VAL A 173 -4.88 1.14 6.49
CA VAL A 173 -4.40 0.57 5.23
C VAL A 173 -5.56 -0.08 4.47
N THR A 174 -6.39 -0.86 5.16
CA THR A 174 -7.59 -1.49 4.58
C THR A 174 -8.56 -0.43 4.03
N LEU A 175 -8.79 0.65 4.79
CA LEU A 175 -9.64 1.76 4.34
C LEU A 175 -9.04 2.51 3.15
N SER A 176 -7.72 2.69 3.10
CA SER A 176 -7.03 3.32 1.96
C SER A 176 -7.19 2.48 0.68
N ALA A 177 -6.97 1.17 0.77
CA ALA A 177 -7.19 0.24 -0.36
C ALA A 177 -8.65 0.29 -0.86
N LEU A 178 -9.61 0.39 0.07
CA LEU A 178 -11.02 0.55 -0.28
C LEU A 178 -11.32 1.88 -0.98
N ILE A 179 -10.82 3.01 -0.48
CA ILE A 179 -10.96 4.33 -1.13
C ILE A 179 -10.41 4.27 -2.56
N TYR A 180 -9.22 3.69 -2.74
CA TYR A 180 -8.62 3.50 -4.06
C TYR A 180 -9.54 2.70 -4.99
N CYS A 181 -10.06 1.55 -4.53
CA CYS A 181 -10.93 0.71 -5.35
C CYS A 181 -12.22 1.45 -5.74
N LEU A 182 -12.86 2.12 -4.79
CA LEU A 182 -14.07 2.91 -5.06
C LEU A 182 -13.78 3.99 -6.10
N ARG A 183 -12.65 4.72 -5.96
CA ARG A 183 -12.22 5.73 -6.93
C ARG A 183 -12.01 5.15 -8.33
N CYS A 184 -11.41 3.96 -8.45
CA CYS A 184 -11.24 3.27 -9.72
C CYS A 184 -12.59 2.86 -10.34
N LEU A 185 -13.53 2.40 -9.52
CA LEU A 185 -14.85 1.93 -9.96
C LEU A 185 -15.79 3.06 -10.40
N VAL A 186 -15.63 4.28 -9.88
CA VAL A 186 -16.49 5.43 -10.26
C VAL A 186 -16.45 5.73 -11.76
N GLY A 187 -15.33 5.47 -12.46
CA GLY A 187 -15.24 5.63 -13.91
C GLY A 187 -15.32 7.08 -14.43
N ARG A 188 -15.23 8.09 -13.54
CA ARG A 188 -15.12 9.51 -13.89
C ARG A 188 -14.09 10.20 -13.03
N ASP A 189 -13.66 11.41 -13.43
CA ASP A 189 -12.69 12.17 -12.67
C ASP A 189 -13.30 12.79 -11.42
N ILE A 190 -12.91 12.22 -10.27
CA ILE A 190 -13.20 12.77 -8.95
C ILE A 190 -11.90 12.86 -8.13
N PRO A 191 -11.79 13.82 -7.20
CA PRO A 191 -10.66 13.87 -6.28
C PRO A 191 -10.68 12.67 -5.32
N LEU A 192 -9.51 12.11 -5.04
CA LEU A 192 -9.34 11.04 -4.05
C LEU A 192 -9.42 11.63 -2.64
N ASN A 193 -10.51 11.38 -1.92
CA ASN A 193 -10.70 11.84 -0.55
C ASN A 193 -11.66 10.92 0.24
N GLN A 194 -11.81 11.20 1.53
CA GLN A 194 -12.59 10.38 2.46
C GLN A 194 -14.11 10.37 2.20
N GLY A 195 -14.63 11.34 1.42
CA GLY A 195 -16.02 11.35 0.95
C GLY A 195 -16.39 10.08 0.17
N CYS A 196 -15.42 9.41 -0.47
CA CYS A 196 -15.65 8.11 -1.12
C CYS A 196 -16.17 7.03 -0.14
N LEU A 197 -15.84 7.13 1.15
CA LEU A 197 -16.29 6.17 2.17
C LEU A 197 -17.61 6.57 2.84
N ALA A 198 -18.08 7.81 2.70
CA ALA A 198 -19.31 8.26 3.32
C ALA A 198 -20.55 7.37 3.05
N PRO A 199 -20.75 6.80 1.83
CA PRO A 199 -21.87 5.91 1.57
C PRO A 199 -21.57 4.44 1.90
N VAL A 200 -20.41 4.14 2.50
CA VAL A 200 -19.93 2.78 2.71
C VAL A 200 -19.76 2.46 4.18
N ARG A 201 -20.46 1.43 4.66
CA ARG A 201 -20.23 0.86 6.00
C ARG A 201 -19.19 -0.24 5.90
N VAL A 202 -18.07 -0.09 6.61
CA VAL A 202 -16.96 -1.07 6.59
C VAL A 202 -16.92 -1.85 7.89
N VAL A 203 -17.10 -3.16 7.81
CA VAL A 203 -16.97 -4.10 8.93
C VAL A 203 -15.65 -4.84 8.77
N ILE A 204 -14.74 -4.68 9.73
CA ILE A 204 -13.47 -5.39 9.79
C ILE A 204 -13.41 -6.04 11.18
N PRO A 205 -13.22 -7.36 11.29
CA PRO A 205 -13.11 -8.02 12.58
C PRO A 205 -11.87 -7.54 13.34
N LYS A 206 -12.04 -7.16 14.60
CA LYS A 206 -10.90 -6.83 15.49
C LYS A 206 -10.01 -8.06 15.69
N GLY A 207 -8.69 -7.86 15.72
CA GLY A 207 -7.71 -8.95 15.85
C GLY A 207 -7.57 -9.79 14.58
N SER A 208 -8.09 -9.31 13.44
CA SER A 208 -7.82 -9.92 12.13
C SER A 208 -6.53 -9.36 11.53
N ILE A 209 -6.04 -10.00 10.46
CA ILE A 209 -4.91 -9.47 9.68
C ILE A 209 -5.18 -8.06 9.09
N LEU A 210 -6.45 -7.60 9.05
CA LEU A 210 -6.86 -6.28 8.54
C LEU A 210 -7.21 -5.25 9.62
N ASP A 211 -7.23 -5.66 10.89
CA ASP A 211 -7.38 -4.79 12.07
C ASP A 211 -6.65 -5.45 13.26
N PRO A 212 -5.31 -5.55 13.17
CA PRO A 212 -4.49 -6.25 14.17
C PRO A 212 -4.36 -5.43 15.45
N SER A 213 -3.82 -6.06 16.48
CA SER A 213 -3.41 -5.41 17.72
C SER A 213 -2.31 -4.36 17.49
N PRO A 214 -2.19 -3.35 18.37
CA PRO A 214 -1.13 -2.34 18.29
C PRO A 214 0.30 -2.91 18.35
N GLU A 215 0.46 -4.10 18.92
CA GLU A 215 1.74 -4.78 19.11
C GLU A 215 2.18 -5.59 17.87
N ALA A 216 1.26 -5.82 16.92
CA ALA A 216 1.54 -6.58 15.71
C ALA A 216 2.59 -5.90 14.82
N ALA A 217 3.41 -6.71 14.15
CA ALA A 217 4.28 -6.20 13.09
C ALA A 217 3.44 -5.93 11.83
N VAL A 218 3.63 -4.74 11.24
CA VAL A 218 2.72 -4.22 10.18
C VAL A 218 3.41 -3.79 8.88
N VAL A 219 4.73 -3.91 8.79
CA VAL A 219 5.53 -3.41 7.66
C VAL A 219 5.06 -3.96 6.31
N GLY A 220 4.79 -5.26 6.23
CA GLY A 220 4.33 -5.94 5.03
C GLY A 220 2.85 -5.68 4.71
N GLY A 221 2.05 -5.24 5.67
CA GLY A 221 0.62 -4.98 5.48
C GLY A 221 0.32 -3.88 4.46
N ASN A 222 1.11 -2.79 4.47
CA ASN A 222 0.94 -1.68 3.52
C ASN A 222 1.26 -2.06 2.07
N VAL A 223 2.01 -3.14 1.86
CA VAL A 223 2.62 -3.43 0.56
C VAL A 223 2.17 -4.76 -0.06
N LEU A 224 1.90 -5.78 0.76
CA LEU A 224 1.46 -7.09 0.30
C LEU A 224 -0.04 -7.27 0.56
N THR A 225 -0.47 -7.10 1.81
CA THR A 225 -1.86 -7.33 2.21
C THR A 225 -2.81 -6.30 1.61
N SER A 226 -2.40 -5.03 1.53
CA SER A 226 -3.16 -3.98 0.84
C SER A 226 -3.44 -4.33 -0.63
N GLN A 227 -2.47 -4.90 -1.35
CA GLN A 227 -2.66 -5.37 -2.73
C GLN A 227 -3.69 -6.49 -2.79
N ARG A 228 -3.60 -7.46 -1.88
CA ARG A 228 -4.57 -8.56 -1.83
C ARG A 228 -5.98 -8.06 -1.53
N VAL A 229 -6.12 -7.06 -0.66
CA VAL A 229 -7.40 -6.38 -0.40
C VAL A 229 -7.94 -5.72 -1.68
N VAL A 230 -7.09 -5.06 -2.48
CA VAL A 230 -7.49 -4.50 -3.77
C VAL A 230 -7.98 -5.59 -4.73
N ASP A 231 -7.24 -6.68 -4.86
CA ASP A 231 -7.63 -7.80 -5.75
C ASP A 231 -8.98 -8.39 -5.34
N VAL A 232 -9.20 -8.60 -4.04
CA VAL A 232 -10.48 -9.11 -3.52
C VAL A 232 -11.63 -8.13 -3.77
N ILE A 233 -11.43 -6.83 -3.53
CA ILE A 233 -12.46 -5.83 -3.80
C ILE A 233 -12.79 -5.76 -5.30
N LEU A 234 -11.78 -5.58 -6.15
CA LEU A 234 -12.00 -5.47 -7.61
C LEU A 234 -12.56 -6.78 -8.19
N GLY A 235 -12.15 -7.92 -7.65
CA GLY A 235 -12.67 -9.25 -7.96
C GLY A 235 -14.15 -9.40 -7.61
N ALA A 236 -14.58 -8.94 -6.43
CA ALA A 236 -16.00 -8.96 -6.03
C ALA A 236 -16.90 -8.16 -6.99
N PHE A 237 -16.39 -7.04 -7.50
CA PHE A 237 -17.09 -6.22 -8.49
C PHE A 237 -16.92 -6.73 -9.93
N GLY A 238 -16.07 -7.74 -10.17
CA GLY A 238 -15.75 -8.25 -11.50
C GLY A 238 -15.12 -7.19 -12.41
N ALA A 239 -14.40 -6.21 -11.83
CA ALA A 239 -13.92 -5.04 -12.54
C ALA A 239 -12.67 -5.34 -13.40
N CYS A 240 -11.77 -6.16 -12.87
CA CYS A 240 -10.59 -6.67 -13.57
C CYS A 240 -10.10 -7.95 -12.91
N ALA A 241 -9.28 -8.72 -13.62
CA ALA A 241 -8.52 -9.81 -13.03
C ALA A 241 -7.46 -9.26 -12.06
N ALA A 242 -7.02 -10.07 -11.11
CA ALA A 242 -5.92 -9.71 -10.23
C ALA A 242 -4.66 -9.37 -11.04
N SER A 243 -3.91 -8.37 -10.56
CA SER A 243 -2.55 -8.09 -11.06
C SER A 243 -1.58 -9.12 -10.45
N GLN A 244 -0.30 -8.76 -10.30
CA GLN A 244 0.70 -9.61 -9.64
C GLN A 244 0.46 -9.88 -8.14
N GLY A 245 -0.61 -9.37 -7.52
CA GLY A 245 -1.02 -9.68 -6.15
C GLY A 245 -0.13 -9.13 -5.03
N CYS A 246 0.89 -8.34 -5.36
CA CYS A 246 1.83 -7.75 -4.43
C CYS A 246 2.60 -6.56 -5.05
N MET A 247 3.46 -5.90 -4.27
CA MET A 247 4.36 -4.85 -4.76
C MET A 247 5.76 -5.36 -5.18
N ASN A 248 5.98 -6.69 -5.14
CA ASN A 248 7.28 -7.36 -5.34
C ASN A 248 8.44 -6.64 -4.65
N ASN A 249 8.36 -6.57 -3.32
CA ASN A 249 9.36 -5.89 -2.52
C ASN A 249 10.69 -6.65 -2.54
N VAL A 250 11.73 -5.97 -2.99
CA VAL A 250 13.13 -6.40 -2.88
C VAL A 250 13.79 -5.50 -1.87
N THR A 251 14.06 -6.06 -0.69
CA THR A 251 14.90 -5.41 0.32
C THR A 251 16.20 -6.16 0.43
N LEU A 252 17.34 -5.47 0.42
CA LEU A 252 18.63 -6.08 0.75
C LEU A 252 19.45 -5.15 1.63
N GLY A 253 20.42 -5.70 2.34
CA GLY A 253 21.40 -4.88 3.04
C GLY A 253 22.32 -5.67 3.95
N ASN A 254 23.19 -4.94 4.63
CA ASN A 254 24.18 -5.49 5.56
C ASN A 254 24.33 -4.55 6.77
N ALA A 255 25.49 -4.56 7.43
CA ALA A 255 25.73 -3.70 8.59
C ALA A 255 25.77 -2.19 8.24
N HIS A 256 26.04 -1.85 6.98
CA HIS A 256 26.32 -0.46 6.56
C HIS A 256 25.34 0.05 5.50
N MET A 257 24.67 -0.85 4.77
CA MET A 257 23.72 -0.49 3.71
C MET A 257 22.34 -1.09 3.92
N GLY A 258 21.33 -0.37 3.43
CA GLY A 258 19.98 -0.85 3.23
C GLY A 258 19.46 -0.36 1.87
N TYR A 259 18.86 -1.25 1.11
CA TYR A 259 18.22 -1.00 -0.17
C TYR A 259 16.80 -1.55 -0.13
N TYR A 260 15.88 -0.80 -0.74
CA TYR A 260 14.49 -1.19 -0.91
C TYR A 260 14.01 -0.75 -2.28
N GLU A 261 13.41 -1.68 -3.00
CA GLU A 261 12.76 -1.45 -4.28
C GLU A 261 11.47 -2.25 -4.38
N THR A 262 10.52 -1.72 -5.12
CA THR A 262 9.34 -2.44 -5.61
C THR A 262 9.57 -2.81 -7.07
N VAL A 263 9.43 -4.09 -7.41
CA VAL A 263 9.64 -4.56 -8.79
C VAL A 263 8.32 -4.59 -9.56
N ALA A 264 8.32 -4.01 -10.76
CA ALA A 264 7.15 -3.99 -11.64
C ALA A 264 6.74 -5.41 -12.09
N GLY A 265 5.54 -5.58 -12.63
CA GLY A 265 5.16 -6.84 -13.26
C GLY A 265 3.83 -6.78 -13.98
N GLY A 266 3.06 -7.86 -13.94
CA GLY A 266 1.86 -8.00 -14.76
C GLY A 266 0.65 -7.28 -14.17
N ALA A 267 0.02 -6.39 -14.94
CA ALA A 267 -1.30 -5.86 -14.61
C ALA A 267 -2.42 -6.83 -15.03
N GLY A 268 -3.51 -6.81 -14.28
CA GLY A 268 -4.73 -7.57 -14.58
C GLY A 268 -5.38 -7.16 -15.90
N ALA A 269 -5.95 -8.13 -16.61
CA ALA A 269 -6.82 -7.88 -17.75
C ALA A 269 -8.23 -7.48 -17.29
N GLY A 270 -9.04 -6.86 -18.15
CA GLY A 270 -10.43 -6.52 -17.80
C GLY A 270 -11.39 -6.66 -18.97
N PRO A 271 -12.65 -6.22 -18.81
CA PRO A 271 -13.70 -6.39 -19.81
C PRO A 271 -13.43 -5.55 -21.07
N GLY A 272 -12.67 -6.12 -22.02
CA GLY A 272 -12.35 -5.49 -23.30
C GLY A 272 -10.87 -5.22 -23.54
N TRP A 273 -9.99 -5.52 -22.58
CA TRP A 273 -8.56 -5.19 -22.70
C TRP A 273 -7.63 -6.23 -22.08
N HIS A 274 -6.46 -6.36 -22.70
CA HIS A 274 -5.32 -7.11 -22.16
C HIS A 274 -4.64 -6.36 -21.02
N GLY A 275 -4.07 -7.11 -20.08
CA GLY A 275 -3.22 -6.55 -19.03
C GLY A 275 -1.90 -6.01 -19.58
N ARG A 276 -1.38 -4.95 -18.97
CA ARG A 276 -0.09 -4.35 -19.34
C ARG A 276 1.06 -5.10 -18.66
N SER A 277 2.10 -5.45 -19.42
CA SER A 277 3.30 -6.12 -18.91
C SER A 277 4.29 -5.13 -18.29
N GLY A 278 5.00 -5.57 -17.24
CA GLY A 278 6.12 -4.84 -16.64
C GLY A 278 5.80 -3.47 -16.08
N VAL A 279 4.64 -3.31 -15.45
CA VAL A 279 4.21 -2.05 -14.81
C VAL A 279 3.98 -2.21 -13.32
N HIS A 280 4.16 -1.11 -12.60
CA HIS A 280 3.69 -0.97 -11.23
C HIS A 280 2.18 -0.77 -11.23
N SER A 281 1.47 -1.56 -10.43
CA SER A 281 0.01 -1.58 -10.40
C SER A 281 -0.53 -1.33 -9.00
N HIS A 282 -1.71 -0.73 -8.93
CA HIS A 282 -2.51 -0.56 -7.72
C HIS A 282 -1.77 0.14 -6.58
N MET A 283 -1.48 -0.54 -5.47
CA MET A 283 -0.85 0.07 -4.28
C MET A 283 0.61 0.45 -4.51
N THR A 284 1.16 0.20 -5.70
CA THR A 284 2.52 0.58 -6.06
C THR A 284 2.55 1.98 -6.67
N ASN A 285 3.08 2.95 -5.92
CA ASN A 285 3.23 4.35 -6.36
C ASN A 285 4.70 4.79 -6.42
N THR A 286 5.51 3.97 -7.08
CA THR A 286 6.95 4.14 -7.22
C THR A 286 7.32 3.99 -8.69
N ARG A 287 8.47 4.54 -9.09
CA ARG A 287 9.09 4.27 -10.39
C ARG A 287 10.14 3.18 -10.24
N ILE A 288 10.54 2.58 -11.35
CA ILE A 288 11.67 1.66 -11.40
C ILE A 288 12.95 2.36 -10.92
N THR A 289 13.84 1.63 -10.24
CA THR A 289 15.18 2.15 -9.95
C THR A 289 16.03 2.03 -11.22
N ASP A 290 16.65 3.14 -11.62
CA ASP A 290 17.56 3.14 -12.76
C ASP A 290 18.73 2.17 -12.51
N PRO A 291 19.05 1.28 -13.46
CA PRO A 291 20.14 0.30 -13.31
C PRO A 291 21.48 0.94 -12.91
N GLU A 292 21.86 2.04 -13.56
CA GLU A 292 23.12 2.74 -13.29
C GLU A 292 23.17 3.33 -11.88
N ILE A 293 22.04 3.81 -11.36
CA ILE A 293 21.93 4.32 -10.00
C ILE A 293 22.00 3.18 -8.98
N LEU A 294 21.39 2.03 -9.29
CA LEU A 294 21.48 0.84 -8.46
C LEU A 294 22.93 0.35 -8.35
N GLU A 295 23.61 0.15 -9.48
CA GLU A 295 24.98 -0.40 -9.52
C GLU A 295 26.04 0.58 -8.99
N SER A 296 25.82 1.90 -9.12
CA SER A 296 26.75 2.91 -8.60
C SER A 296 26.65 3.09 -7.08
N ARG A 297 25.47 2.86 -6.49
CA ARG A 297 25.23 3.10 -5.05
C ARG A 297 25.35 1.85 -4.19
N TYR A 298 25.18 0.68 -4.78
CA TYR A 298 25.13 -0.59 -4.04
C TYR A 298 26.08 -1.61 -4.66
N PRO A 299 26.65 -2.53 -3.86
CA PRO A 299 27.55 -3.57 -4.33
C PRO A 299 26.78 -4.71 -5.03
N VAL A 300 26.01 -4.37 -6.06
CA VAL A 300 25.22 -5.29 -6.87
C VAL A 300 25.41 -5.00 -8.36
N ILE A 301 25.24 -6.01 -9.20
CA ILE A 301 25.19 -5.89 -10.66
C ILE A 301 23.83 -6.39 -11.13
N LEU A 302 23.11 -5.59 -11.91
CA LEU A 302 21.85 -5.98 -12.54
C LEU A 302 22.16 -6.77 -13.81
N ARG A 303 22.15 -8.10 -13.70
CA ARG A 303 22.47 -8.99 -14.83
C ARG A 303 21.38 -9.01 -15.88
N ARG A 304 20.12 -8.98 -15.46
CA ARG A 304 18.96 -9.00 -16.36
C ARG A 304 17.85 -8.13 -15.80
N PHE A 305 17.23 -7.38 -16.69
CA PHE A 305 15.96 -6.72 -16.42
C PHE A 305 15.09 -6.72 -17.67
N GLU A 306 14.15 -7.66 -17.75
CA GLU A 306 13.35 -7.89 -18.95
C GLU A 306 11.94 -8.40 -18.61
N LEU A 307 11.04 -8.38 -19.59
CA LEU A 307 9.73 -9.01 -19.44
C LEU A 307 9.87 -10.52 -19.36
N ARG A 308 9.21 -11.14 -18.36
CA ARG A 308 9.06 -12.58 -18.25
C ARG A 308 7.99 -13.06 -19.23
N ARG A 309 8.35 -13.18 -20.51
CA ARG A 309 7.41 -13.47 -21.60
C ARG A 309 6.57 -14.72 -21.33
N GLY A 310 5.26 -14.61 -21.54
CA GLY A 310 4.32 -15.73 -21.38
C GLY A 310 3.93 -16.03 -19.94
N SER A 311 4.31 -15.19 -18.98
CA SER A 311 3.94 -15.34 -17.56
C SER A 311 2.56 -14.80 -17.22
N GLY A 312 1.98 -13.95 -18.07
CA GLY A 312 0.67 -13.37 -17.85
C GLY A 312 -0.46 -14.41 -17.82
N GLY A 313 -1.43 -14.20 -16.94
CA GLY A 313 -2.59 -15.07 -16.79
C GLY A 313 -3.34 -15.30 -18.10
N ARG A 314 -3.78 -16.54 -18.33
CA ARG A 314 -4.54 -16.93 -19.53
C ARG A 314 -6.03 -16.64 -19.32
N GLY A 315 -6.67 -16.09 -20.35
CA GLY A 315 -8.11 -15.80 -20.39
C GLY A 315 -8.48 -15.27 -21.76
N ARG A 316 -9.76 -14.92 -21.96
CA ARG A 316 -10.22 -14.24 -23.19
C ARG A 316 -9.37 -13.01 -23.49
N PHE A 317 -9.08 -12.23 -22.45
CA PHE A 317 -8.02 -11.22 -22.45
C PHE A 317 -6.89 -11.71 -21.54
N ARG A 318 -5.68 -11.78 -22.11
CA ARG A 318 -4.44 -12.14 -21.40
C ARG A 318 -4.05 -11.06 -20.38
N GLY A 319 -3.63 -11.49 -19.19
CA GLY A 319 -2.96 -10.62 -18.22
C GLY A 319 -1.57 -10.19 -18.71
N GLY A 320 -1.01 -9.14 -18.11
CA GLY A 320 0.32 -8.66 -18.42
C GLY A 320 1.40 -9.65 -17.96
N ASP A 321 2.50 -9.72 -18.72
CA ASP A 321 3.68 -10.48 -18.31
C ASP A 321 4.40 -9.75 -17.15
N GLY A 322 4.90 -10.52 -16.20
CA GLY A 322 5.79 -10.04 -15.14
C GLY A 322 7.17 -9.64 -15.67
N VAL A 323 8.12 -9.40 -14.77
CA VAL A 323 9.52 -9.12 -15.12
C VAL A 323 10.48 -10.15 -14.51
N ILE A 324 11.63 -10.31 -15.14
CA ILE A 324 12.81 -10.97 -14.58
C ILE A 324 13.75 -9.86 -14.14
N ARG A 325 14.19 -9.89 -12.88
CA ARG A 325 15.16 -8.95 -12.32
C ARG A 325 16.24 -9.74 -11.59
N GLU A 326 17.39 -9.92 -12.23
CA GLU A 326 18.49 -10.77 -11.74
C GLU A 326 19.60 -9.87 -11.17
N LEU A 327 19.89 -10.04 -9.88
CA LEU A 327 20.89 -9.25 -9.15
C LEU A 327 22.04 -10.14 -8.71
N LEU A 328 23.25 -9.81 -9.16
CA LEU A 328 24.48 -10.41 -8.66
C LEU A 328 25.05 -9.56 -7.53
N PHE A 329 25.14 -10.14 -6.34
CA PHE A 329 25.74 -9.51 -5.17
C PHE A 329 27.27 -9.55 -5.26
N ARG A 330 27.92 -8.42 -5.01
CA ARG A 330 29.40 -8.28 -4.99
C ARG A 330 29.98 -8.35 -3.57
N GLU A 331 29.11 -8.29 -2.56
CA GLU A 331 29.42 -8.39 -1.15
C GLU A 331 28.37 -9.24 -0.45
N GLU A 332 28.67 -9.72 0.75
CA GLU A 332 27.70 -10.42 1.58
C GLU A 332 26.57 -9.45 1.99
N ALA A 333 25.34 -9.83 1.67
CA ALA A 333 24.14 -9.09 2.00
C ALA A 333 23.00 -10.04 2.35
N LEU A 334 22.16 -9.62 3.28
CA LEU A 334 20.91 -10.27 3.60
C LEU A 334 19.84 -9.80 2.60
N LEU A 335 19.15 -10.76 1.97
CA LEU A 335 17.99 -10.55 1.12
C LEU A 335 16.77 -11.20 1.78
N PRO A 336 15.99 -10.48 2.61
CA PRO A 336 14.71 -10.99 3.09
C PRO A 336 13.75 -11.12 1.91
N LEU A 337 13.54 -12.34 1.41
CA LEU A 337 12.47 -12.61 0.46
C LEU A 337 11.15 -12.68 1.23
N TYR A 338 10.20 -11.81 0.89
CA TYR A 338 8.84 -11.81 1.45
C TYR A 338 7.95 -12.94 0.91
N ARG A 339 8.55 -14.03 0.43
CA ARG A 339 7.87 -15.16 -0.17
C ARG A 339 8.03 -16.36 0.77
N PRO A 340 6.95 -17.05 1.18
CA PRO A 340 7.10 -18.36 1.79
C PRO A 340 7.67 -19.31 0.75
N LEU A 341 8.45 -20.26 1.27
CA LEU A 341 9.09 -21.37 0.57
C LEU A 341 8.09 -22.15 -0.30
N TYR A 342 7.82 -21.69 -1.51
CA TYR A 342 7.47 -22.61 -2.58
C TYR A 342 8.77 -23.16 -3.13
N ARG A 343 8.96 -24.48 -2.98
CA ARG A 343 9.91 -25.27 -3.75
C ARG A 343 9.59 -25.11 -5.24
N SER A 344 10.10 -24.05 -5.85
CA SER A 344 10.39 -24.05 -7.28
C SER A 344 11.90 -24.02 -7.40
N THR A 345 12.47 -25.16 -7.76
CA THR A 345 13.83 -25.27 -8.29
C THR A 345 14.00 -24.22 -9.40
N GLY A 346 14.72 -23.14 -9.14
CA GLY A 346 14.96 -22.10 -10.13
C GLY A 346 15.73 -20.96 -9.50
N SER A 347 16.92 -20.73 -10.04
CA SER A 347 17.85 -19.64 -9.74
C SER A 347 17.17 -18.29 -9.52
N VAL A 348 17.63 -17.57 -8.48
CA VAL A 348 17.37 -16.14 -8.24
C VAL A 348 18.18 -15.30 -9.21
#